data_AF-D2DSI9-F1
#
_entry.id   AF-D2DSI9-F1
#
_cell.length_a   1.000
_cell.length_b   1.000
_cell.length_c   1.000
_cell.angle_alpha   90.00
_cell.angle_beta   90.00
_cell.angle_gamma   90.00
#
_symmetry.space_group_name_H-M   'P 1'
#
loop_
_entity.id
_entity.type
_entity.pdbx_description
1 polymer ?
#
loop_
_entity_poly.entity_id
_entity_poly.type
_entity_poly.pdbx_seq_one_letter_code
_entity_poly.pdbx_strand_id
1 'polypeptide(L)' 'YSTAPQPAVSGLDTPPLAGYGYGLPLSRLYARYFHGDLQVTSYDGYGTDTTIYLKALSSEANELLPVYNKTCQRQY' A
#
# COMPACT_ATOMS: atom_id res chain seq x y z
N TYR A 1 -11.40 -6.16 0.45
CA TYR A 1 -11.81 -6.89 -0.77
C TYR A 1 -11.18 -6.20 -1.96
N SER A 2 -10.25 -6.87 -2.62
CA SER A 2 -9.57 -6.37 -3.81
C SER A 2 -10.45 -6.69 -5.03
N THR A 3 -10.73 -5.68 -5.87
CA THR A 3 -11.55 -5.82 -7.08
C THR A 3 -10.75 -6.31 -8.29
N ALA A 4 -9.47 -6.61 -8.10
CA ALA A 4 -8.61 -6.95 -9.21
C ALA A 4 -8.86 -8.41 -9.65
N PRO A 5 -9.08 -8.65 -10.97
CA PRO A 5 -9.36 -9.98 -11.50
C PRO A 5 -8.20 -10.93 -11.24
N GLN A 6 -8.51 -12.23 -11.13
CA GLN A 6 -7.46 -13.23 -11.01
C GLN A 6 -6.54 -13.15 -12.24
N PRO A 7 -5.21 -13.15 -12.01
CA PRO A 7 -4.25 -13.09 -13.10
C PRO A 7 -4.47 -14.25 -14.09
N ALA A 8 -4.65 -13.94 -15.37
CA ALA A 8 -4.76 -14.97 -16.39
C ALA A 8 -3.43 -15.73 -16.48
N VAL A 9 -3.46 -17.04 -16.24
CA VAL A 9 -2.34 -17.94 -16.52
C VAL A 9 -2.24 -18.12 -18.04
N SER A 10 -1.65 -17.12 -18.71
CA SER A 10 -1.13 -17.31 -20.07
C SER A 10 0.02 -18.31 -19.98
N GLY A 11 0.06 -19.33 -20.83
CA GLY A 11 1.09 -20.39 -20.86
C GLY A 11 2.51 -19.93 -21.24
N LEU A 12 2.85 -18.68 -20.92
CA LEU A 12 4.18 -18.11 -20.93
C LEU A 12 4.58 -17.98 -19.45
N ASP A 13 5.74 -18.50 -19.05
CA ASP A 13 6.25 -18.53 -17.65
C ASP A 13 6.44 -17.13 -16.99
N THR A 14 5.88 -16.07 -17.55
CA THR A 14 5.87 -14.72 -17.00
C THR A 14 4.60 -14.50 -16.18
N PRO A 15 4.69 -14.38 -14.84
CA PRO A 15 3.54 -14.00 -14.03
C PRO A 15 3.03 -12.62 -14.50
N PRO A 16 1.71 -12.45 -14.67
CA PRO A 16 1.16 -11.16 -15.07
C PRO A 16 1.47 -10.09 -14.02
N LEU A 17 1.82 -8.89 -14.50
CA LEU A 17 2.26 -7.75 -13.69
C LEU A 17 1.18 -7.25 -12.71
N ALA A 18 -0.09 -7.45 -13.05
CA ALA A 18 -1.24 -7.12 -12.22
C ALA A 18 -2.06 -8.39 -11.93
N GLY A 19 -2.66 -8.44 -10.75
CA GLY A 19 -3.37 -9.62 -10.26
C GLY A 19 -4.09 -9.29 -8.96
N TYR A 20 -3.80 -10.00 -7.88
CA TYR A 20 -4.52 -9.98 -6.59
C TYR A 20 -4.81 -8.61 -5.94
N GLY A 21 -4.20 -7.51 -6.42
CA GLY A 21 -4.50 -6.14 -5.99
C GLY A 21 -4.13 -5.82 -4.54
N TYR A 22 -3.22 -6.59 -3.96
CA TYR A 22 -2.60 -6.27 -2.67
C TYR A 22 -1.42 -5.30 -2.78
N GLY A 23 -0.93 -5.03 -4.00
CA GLY A 23 0.25 -4.19 -4.22
C GLY A 23 0.12 -2.82 -3.56
N LEU A 24 -0.87 -2.03 -3.96
CA LEU A 24 -1.05 -0.68 -3.42
C LEU A 24 -1.32 -0.62 -1.90
N PRO A 25 -2.26 -1.40 -1.32
CA PRO A 25 -2.45 -1.37 0.13
C PRO A 25 -1.23 -1.86 0.90
N LEU A 26 -0.46 -2.82 0.37
CA LEU A 26 0.76 -3.31 1.00
C LEU A 26 1.89 -2.29 0.91
N SER A 27 2.11 -1.67 -0.24
CA SER A 27 3.07 -0.57 -0.41
C SER A 27 2.79 0.59 0.54
N ARG A 28 1.50 0.92 0.76
CA ARG A 28 1.10 1.93 1.74
C ARG A 28 1.43 1.52 3.18
N LEU A 29 1.28 0.25 3.54
CA LEU A 29 1.68 -0.25 4.86
C LEU A 29 3.19 -0.11 5.06
N TYR A 30 4.00 -0.45 4.05
CA TYR A 30 5.46 -0.30 4.10
C TYR A 30 5.90 1.16 4.27
N ALA A 31 5.28 2.10 3.55
CA ALA A 31 5.59 3.52 3.74
C ALA A 31 5.24 4.00 5.16
N ARG A 32 4.08 3.58 5.68
CA ARG A 32 3.61 3.98 7.02
C ARG A 32 4.38 3.36 8.18
N TYR A 33 5.03 2.21 7.96
CA TYR A 33 5.78 1.52 8.98
C TYR A 33 6.86 2.41 9.61
N PHE A 34 7.49 3.31 8.84
CA PHE A 34 8.46 4.29 9.33
C PHE A 34 7.91 5.72 9.34
N HIS A 35 6.64 5.90 9.73
CA HIS A 35 5.95 7.20 9.78
C HIS A 35 5.89 7.96 8.44
N GLY A 36 6.02 7.26 7.31
CA GLY A 36 5.78 7.80 5.98
C GLY A 36 4.31 7.67 5.55
N ASP A 37 4.05 7.87 4.25
CA ASP A 37 2.76 7.57 3.63
C ASP A 37 2.90 7.40 2.11
N LEU A 38 1.90 6.76 1.48
CA LEU A 38 1.80 6.62 0.02
C LEU A 38 0.46 7.17 -0.45
N GLN A 39 0.52 8.21 -1.27
CA GLN A 39 -0.63 8.88 -1.87
C GLN A 39 -0.66 8.65 -3.37
N VAL A 40 -1.86 8.37 -3.89
CA VAL A 40 -2.11 8.17 -5.32
C VAL A 40 -3.13 9.20 -5.76
N THR A 41 -2.79 9.97 -6.78
CA THR A 41 -3.63 11.02 -7.35
C THR A 41 -3.80 10.75 -8.84
N SER A 42 -5.02 10.37 -9.23
CA SER A 42 -5.36 10.09 -10.62
C SER A 42 -6.11 11.26 -11.24
N TYR A 43 -5.76 11.60 -12.48
CA TYR A 43 -6.46 12.56 -13.32
C TYR A 43 -7.01 11.81 -14.54
N ASP A 44 -8.33 11.70 -14.64
CA ASP A 44 -8.99 10.96 -15.72
C ASP A 44 -8.60 11.53 -17.10
N GLY A 45 -8.26 10.64 -18.02
CA GLY A 45 -7.76 11.00 -19.35
C GLY A 45 -6.34 11.58 -19.42
N TYR A 46 -5.65 11.80 -18.29
CA TYR A 46 -4.27 12.32 -18.26
C TYR A 46 -3.27 11.31 -17.71
N GLY A 47 -3.57 10.70 -16.55
CA GLY A 47 -2.67 9.74 -15.92
C GLY A 47 -2.86 9.61 -14.42
N THR A 48 -1.91 8.96 -13.75
CA THR A 48 -1.91 8.77 -12.30
C THR A 48 -0.53 9.06 -11.73
N ASP A 49 -0.48 9.96 -10.75
CA ASP A 49 0.72 10.27 -9.98
C ASP A 49 0.70 9.51 -8.65
N THR A 50 1.86 9.07 -8.19
CA THR A 50 2.04 8.37 -6.92
C THR A 50 3.22 8.96 -6.17
N THR A 51 2.93 9.59 -5.02
CA THR A 51 3.94 10.23 -4.17
C THR A 51 4.14 9.40 -2.90
N ILE A 52 5.41 9.13 -2.58
CA ILE A 52 5.82 8.44 -1.35
C ILE A 52 6.51 9.46 -0.44
N TYR A 53 6.01 9.58 0.79
CA TYR A 53 6.58 10.41 1.82
C TYR A 53 7.34 9.52 2.80
N LEU A 54 8.59 9.88 3.11
CA LEU A 54 9.45 9.17 4.06
C LEU A 54 10.07 10.17 5.03
N LYS A 55 10.46 9.69 6.21
CA LYS A 55 11.25 10.48 7.14
C LYS A 55 12.68 10.64 6.63
N ALA A 56 13.16 11.88 6.57
CA ALA A 56 14.52 12.17 6.14
C ALA A 56 15.56 11.77 7.20
N LEU A 57 15.19 11.86 8.48
CA LEU A 57 16.04 11.55 9.61
C LEU A 57 15.71 10.17 10.17
N SER A 58 16.74 9.33 10.31
CA SER A 58 16.60 7.97 10.86
C SER A 58 16.05 7.97 12.29
N SER A 59 16.37 8.98 13.11
CA SER A 59 15.85 9.14 14.48
C SER A 59 14.33 9.32 14.55
N GLU A 60 13.71 9.77 13.47
CA GLU A 60 12.26 9.95 13.36
C GLU A 60 11.57 8.76 12.67
N ALA A 61 12.34 7.89 12.01
CA ALA A 61 11.89 6.72 11.28
C ALA A 61 11.69 5.52 12.23
N ASN A 62 10.87 5.69 13.26
CA ASN A 62 10.55 4.62 14.21
C ASN A 62 9.44 3.71 13.68
N GLU A 63 9.41 2.47 14.15
CA GLU A 63 8.40 1.49 13.76
C GLU A 63 7.02 1.86 14.31
N LEU A 64 6.04 1.93 13.42
CA LEU A 64 4.63 2.13 13.76
C LEU A 64 3.92 0.78 13.88
N LEU A 65 3.83 0.27 15.12
CA LEU A 65 3.23 -1.02 15.43
C LEU A 65 1.77 -0.87 15.91
N PRO A 66 0.86 -1.79 15.52
CA PRO A 66 -0.48 -1.83 16.07
C PRO A 66 -0.44 -2.26 17.56
N VAL A 67 -1.04 -1.46 18.43
CA VAL A 67 -1.16 -1.75 19.87
C VAL A 67 -2.61 -2.02 20.22
N TYR A 68 -2.90 -3.22 20.73
CA TYR A 68 -4.24 -3.55 21.20
C TYR A 68 -4.55 -2.81 22.51
N ASN A 69 -5.60 -2.00 22.52
CA ASN A 69 -6.04 -1.25 23.70
C ASN A 69 -7.59 -1.11 23.74
N LYS A 70 -8.11 -0.47 24.81
CA LYS A 70 -9.55 -0.21 24.96
C LYS A 70 -10.14 0.65 23.84
N THR A 71 -9.34 1.47 23.15
CA THR A 71 -9.81 2.25 22.00
C THR A 71 -10.01 1.37 20.76
N CYS A 72 -9.13 0.40 20.52
CA CYS A 72 -9.27 -0.58 19.43
C CYS A 72 -10.53 -1.44 19.59
N GLN A 73 -10.93 -1.78 20.82
CA GLN A 73 -12.17 -2.52 21.09
C GLN A 73 -13.43 -1.81 20.62
N ARG A 74 -13.40 -0.48 20.43
CA ARG A 74 -14.56 0.27 19.92
C ARG A 74 -14.64 0.30 18.39
N GLN A 75 -13.57 -0.10 17.71
CA GLN A 75 -13.51 -0.13 16.25
C GLN A 75 -14.05 -1.45 15.65
N TYR A 76 -14.33 -2.43 16.51
CA TYR A 76 -14.95 -3.71 16.19
C TYR A 76 -16.29 -3.83 16.93
#